data_AF-A0A7C5GTS6-F1
#
_entry.id   AF-A0A7C5GTS6-F1
#
_cell.length_a   1.000
_cell.length_b   1.000
_cell.length_c   1.000
_cell.angle_alpha   90.00
_cell.angle_beta   90.00
_cell.angle_gamma   90.00
#
_symmetry.space_group_name_H-M   'P 1'
#
loop_
_entity.id
_entity.type
_entity.pdbx_description
1 polymer ?
#
loop_
_entity_poly.entity_id
_entity_poly.type
_entity_poly.pdbx_seq_one_letter_code
_entity_poly.pdbx_strand_id
1 'polypeptide(L)'
;CRQPYVTDTIFAISGMSYGALSAPAVRALSLGAKQAHIWMNTGEGGLAPYHLTGGCDIVYQIGTAKNGVRDLDGNLDDDRLRKMAAYDVVKMFEIKLSQGAKPGKGGILPADKVTSEIAEIRNIPMGEAAISPNRHLDIRCNEDLLDMIQRIREVTGKPVGFKAVISDRAWLDDLFGLIVQRGIASAPDFITVDSADGGTGAAPLPLIDDMGLPLRESLPMLENQLMRYGLRQRVHIIASGKLTTPSDVAWALCMGADVCVSARGFMFALGCIQALQCNKNTCPTGITTHNPDLQKGLIVENKKDRVANYAQNLKYEVGIIAHSCGVDEPRKLKRHHARVVMENGLSERLDRIHQYPIVTLHAKRLRKTPQNMNQETSQEAGQAIDQSLACVDKQDTKPKSVEE
;
A
#
# COMPACT_ATOMS: atom_id res chain seq x y z
N CYS A 1 -2.26 -1.51 18.87
CA CYS A 1 -1.10 -2.39 19.14
C CYS A 1 -0.46 -1.97 20.48
N ARG A 2 0.53 -2.73 21.01
CA ARG A 2 1.17 -2.42 22.31
C ARG A 2 2.15 -1.25 22.23
N GLN A 3 2.79 -1.06 21.08
CA GLN A 3 3.75 0.00 20.80
C GLN A 3 3.24 0.80 19.59
N PRO A 4 2.36 1.79 19.78
CA PRO A 4 1.88 2.62 18.67
C PRO A 4 3.03 3.46 18.08
N TYR A 5 2.92 3.80 16.81
CA TYR A 5 3.85 4.69 16.12
C TYR A 5 3.11 5.95 15.68
N VAL A 6 3.71 7.10 15.95
CA VAL A 6 3.21 8.43 15.57
C VAL A 6 4.31 9.15 14.84
N THR A 7 3.93 9.88 13.80
CA THR A 7 4.86 10.54 12.89
C THR A 7 4.19 11.77 12.29
N ASP A 8 4.97 12.83 12.11
CA ASP A 8 4.53 14.07 11.50
C ASP A 8 4.77 14.09 9.98
N THR A 9 5.63 13.21 9.45
CA THR A 9 6.00 13.25 8.03
C THR A 9 4.86 12.88 7.09
N ILE A 10 4.68 13.68 6.04
CA ILE A 10 3.73 13.45 4.94
C ILE A 10 4.35 12.71 3.77
N PHE A 11 5.67 12.50 3.78
CA PHE A 11 6.42 11.90 2.68
C PHE A 11 7.56 11.02 3.19
N ALA A 12 7.71 9.82 2.63
CA ALA A 12 8.74 8.86 3.06
C ALA A 12 9.23 7.92 1.93
N ILE A 13 10.24 7.10 2.22
CA ILE A 13 10.85 6.20 1.24
C ILE A 13 10.05 4.89 1.14
N SER A 14 9.58 4.58 -0.07
CA SER A 14 8.84 3.33 -0.36
C SER A 14 9.78 2.11 -0.39
N GLY A 15 9.20 0.92 -0.23
CA GLY A 15 9.94 -0.33 -0.08
C GLY A 15 10.81 -0.68 -1.28
N MET A 16 12.12 -0.76 -1.07
CA MET A 16 13.10 -1.19 -2.06
C MET A 16 14.10 -2.14 -1.41
N SER A 17 14.17 -3.39 -1.89
CA SER A 17 14.93 -4.43 -1.21
C SER A 17 16.45 -4.24 -1.30
N TYR A 18 17.15 -4.49 -0.20
CA TYR A 18 18.55 -4.88 -0.28
C TYR A 18 18.67 -6.17 -1.10
N GLY A 19 19.58 -6.18 -2.07
CA GLY A 19 19.62 -7.17 -3.15
C GLY A 19 19.17 -6.54 -4.47
N ALA A 20 18.03 -5.86 -4.53
CA ALA A 20 17.73 -5.00 -5.69
C ALA A 20 18.66 -3.78 -5.68
N LEU A 21 18.76 -3.12 -4.53
CA LEU A 21 19.70 -2.04 -4.23
C LEU A 21 21.05 -2.57 -3.74
N SER A 22 22.09 -1.78 -3.98
CA SER A 22 23.44 -1.96 -3.48
C SER A 22 23.57 -1.53 -2.01
N ALA A 23 24.60 -2.02 -1.32
CA ALA A 23 24.92 -1.60 0.05
C ALA A 23 25.10 -0.07 0.21
N PRO A 24 25.89 0.63 -0.64
CA PRO A 24 26.03 2.09 -0.50
C PRO A 24 24.73 2.83 -0.80
N ALA A 25 23.86 2.33 -1.69
CA ALA A 25 22.54 2.93 -1.91
C ALA A 25 21.66 2.85 -0.65
N VAL A 26 21.57 1.68 -0.01
CA VAL A 26 20.79 1.50 1.22
C VAL A 26 21.35 2.34 2.37
N ARG A 27 22.68 2.41 2.53
CA ARG A 27 23.33 3.28 3.53
C ARG A 27 22.98 4.76 3.31
N ALA A 28 23.09 5.24 2.07
CA ALA A 28 22.77 6.62 1.73
C ALA A 28 21.29 6.96 1.99
N LEU A 29 20.37 6.03 1.67
CA LEU A 29 18.95 6.18 1.97
C LEU A 29 18.70 6.23 3.48
N SER A 30 19.30 5.33 4.26
CA SER A 30 19.14 5.28 5.73
C SER A 30 19.64 6.56 6.40
N LEU A 31 20.83 7.04 6.02
CA LEU A 31 21.40 8.28 6.55
C LEU A 31 20.56 9.51 6.14
N GLY A 32 20.18 9.61 4.87
CA GLY A 32 19.37 10.74 4.38
C GLY A 32 17.95 10.73 4.96
N ALA A 33 17.36 9.55 5.19
CA ALA A 33 16.07 9.42 5.85
C ALA A 33 16.12 9.95 7.29
N LYS A 34 17.19 9.63 8.03
CA LYS A 34 17.40 10.15 9.38
C LYS A 34 17.49 11.67 9.38
N GLN A 35 18.32 12.23 8.50
CA GLN A 35 18.50 13.68 8.37
C GLN A 35 17.20 14.40 7.99
N ALA A 36 16.35 13.77 7.16
CA ALA A 36 15.05 14.32 6.77
C ALA A 36 13.92 14.09 7.78
N HIS A 37 14.15 13.36 8.87
CA HIS A 37 13.13 12.90 9.80
C HIS A 37 11.97 12.17 9.10
N ILE A 38 12.32 11.21 8.24
CA ILE A 38 11.36 10.35 7.55
C ILE A 38 11.72 8.88 7.80
N TRP A 39 10.76 7.98 7.61
CA TRP A 39 11.06 6.56 7.62
C TRP A 39 11.53 6.06 6.25
N MET A 40 12.11 4.86 6.26
CA MET A 40 12.29 4.06 5.05
C MET A 40 11.72 2.66 5.20
N ASN A 41 11.25 2.10 4.09
CA ASN A 41 10.75 0.74 4.05
C ASN A 41 11.81 -0.20 3.46
N THR A 42 12.06 -1.35 4.10
CA THR A 42 13.11 -2.31 3.74
C THR A 42 12.92 -2.97 2.37
N GLY A 43 11.70 -2.94 1.83
CA GLY A 43 11.30 -3.83 0.76
C GLY A 43 11.32 -5.30 1.17
N GLU A 44 11.11 -6.19 0.19
CA GLU A 44 10.99 -7.65 0.40
C GLU A 44 12.32 -8.38 0.70
N GLY A 45 13.41 -7.65 0.93
CA GLY A 45 14.76 -8.22 1.06
C GLY A 45 15.15 -8.64 2.48
N GLY A 46 14.31 -8.33 3.47
CA GLY A 46 14.66 -8.40 4.89
C GLY A 46 15.45 -7.18 5.37
N LEU A 47 15.78 -7.16 6.66
CA LEU A 47 16.49 -6.05 7.31
C LEU A 47 18.01 -6.26 7.24
N ALA A 48 18.64 -5.66 6.23
CA ALA A 48 20.10 -5.62 6.12
C ALA A 48 20.75 -4.63 7.12
N PRO A 49 22.01 -4.85 7.56
CA PRO A 49 22.75 -3.93 8.43
C PRO A 49 22.83 -2.49 7.90
N TYR A 50 22.81 -2.33 6.58
CA TYR A 50 22.84 -1.03 5.90
C TYR A 50 21.60 -0.17 6.17
N HIS A 51 20.45 -0.79 6.46
CA HIS A 51 19.24 -0.05 6.85
C HIS A 51 19.39 0.58 8.23
N LEU A 52 20.21 -0.01 9.09
CA LEU A 52 20.43 0.43 10.47
C LEU A 52 21.47 1.56 10.57
N THR A 53 22.23 1.81 9.51
CA THR A 53 23.38 2.74 9.52
C THR A 53 23.01 4.17 9.94
N GLY A 54 21.85 4.68 9.49
CA GLY A 54 21.39 6.02 9.83
C GLY A 54 20.51 6.11 11.08
N GLY A 55 19.99 4.98 11.59
CA GLY A 55 19.07 4.98 12.73
C GLY A 55 17.77 5.76 12.49
N CYS A 56 17.31 5.82 11.23
CA CYS A 56 15.97 6.31 10.86
C CYS A 56 14.90 5.28 11.22
N ASP A 57 13.65 5.70 11.29
CA ASP A 57 12.53 4.78 11.49
C ASP A 57 12.38 3.84 10.28
N ILE A 58 12.05 2.58 10.55
CA ILE A 58 12.00 1.50 9.57
C ILE A 58 10.59 0.89 9.50
N VAL A 59 10.10 0.71 8.29
CA VAL A 59 8.98 -0.18 7.98
C VAL A 59 9.55 -1.49 7.45
N TYR A 60 9.34 -2.58 8.18
CA TYR A 60 9.76 -3.90 7.74
C TYR A 60 8.70 -4.47 6.80
N GLN A 61 9.03 -4.66 5.52
CA GLN A 61 8.10 -5.23 4.55
C GLN A 61 8.28 -6.75 4.41
N ILE A 62 7.18 -7.47 4.60
CA ILE A 62 7.10 -8.93 4.48
C ILE A 62 6.54 -9.26 3.09
N GLY A 63 7.43 -9.66 2.19
CA GLY A 63 7.06 -10.21 0.87
C GLY A 63 6.58 -11.66 0.95
N THR A 64 6.13 -12.21 -0.17
CA THR A 64 5.54 -13.57 -0.24
C THR A 64 6.50 -14.69 0.15
N ALA A 65 7.81 -14.48 -0.03
CA ALA A 65 8.86 -15.40 0.42
C ALA A 65 9.26 -15.21 1.89
N LYS A 66 8.71 -14.21 2.59
CA LYS A 66 8.97 -13.93 4.01
C LYS A 66 10.46 -13.78 4.37
N ASN A 67 11.26 -13.28 3.43
CA ASN A 67 12.71 -13.13 3.60
C ASN A 67 13.06 -12.41 4.92
N GLY A 68 14.02 -12.96 5.65
CA GLY A 68 14.47 -12.47 6.97
C GLY A 68 13.59 -12.86 8.16
N VAL A 69 12.34 -13.28 7.93
CA VAL A 69 11.38 -13.74 8.96
C VAL A 69 10.78 -15.12 8.65
N ARG A 70 11.45 -15.90 7.80
CA ARG A 70 11.05 -17.26 7.43
C ARG A 70 11.83 -18.33 8.16
N ASP A 71 11.22 -19.49 8.35
CA ASP A 71 11.94 -20.75 8.59
C ASP A 71 12.59 -21.27 7.28
N LEU A 72 13.21 -22.44 7.35
CA LEU A 72 13.84 -23.07 6.18
C LEU A 72 12.80 -23.53 5.14
N ASP A 73 11.60 -23.91 5.58
CA ASP A 73 10.49 -24.35 4.73
C ASP A 73 9.76 -23.19 4.04
N GLY A 74 10.01 -21.94 4.47
CA GLY A 74 9.40 -20.74 3.89
C GLY A 74 8.16 -20.23 4.63
N ASN A 75 7.83 -20.79 5.79
CA ASN A 75 6.76 -20.31 6.64
C ASN A 75 7.22 -19.15 7.51
N LEU A 76 6.26 -18.35 8.01
CA LEU A 76 6.57 -17.26 8.94
C LEU A 76 7.05 -17.83 10.28
N ASP A 77 8.23 -17.38 10.71
CA ASP A 77 8.87 -17.76 11.97
C ASP A 77 8.69 -16.62 13.00
N ASP A 78 7.99 -16.91 14.10
CA ASP A 78 7.67 -15.93 15.12
C ASP A 78 8.90 -15.46 15.90
N ASP A 79 9.92 -16.31 16.10
CA ASP A 79 11.13 -15.92 16.83
C ASP A 79 11.98 -14.95 16.01
N ARG A 80 12.08 -15.19 14.70
CA ARG A 80 12.71 -14.23 13.78
C ARG A 80 11.93 -12.94 13.70
N LEU A 81 10.60 -13.02 13.67
CA LEU A 81 9.75 -11.83 13.71
C LEU A 81 9.96 -11.02 15.01
N ARG A 82 10.05 -11.68 16.18
CA ARG A 82 10.41 -11.04 17.47
C ARG A 82 11.78 -10.39 17.41
N LYS A 83 12.78 -11.06 16.82
CA LYS A 83 14.14 -10.49 16.65
C LYS A 83 14.11 -9.22 15.80
N MET A 84 13.36 -9.20 14.69
CA MET A 84 13.20 -7.99 13.88
C MET A 84 12.45 -6.89 14.64
N ALA A 85 11.43 -7.25 15.42
CA ALA A 85 10.69 -6.31 16.24
C ALA A 85 11.51 -5.77 17.43
N ALA A 86 12.56 -6.46 17.88
CA ALA A 86 13.41 -6.01 18.98
C ALA A 86 14.28 -4.79 18.62
N TYR A 87 14.48 -4.50 17.33
CA TYR A 87 15.13 -3.26 16.91
C TYR A 87 14.20 -2.07 17.18
N ASP A 88 14.66 -1.11 17.99
CA ASP A 88 13.89 0.08 18.34
C ASP A 88 13.49 0.92 17.13
N VAL A 89 14.34 0.93 16.10
CA VAL A 89 14.09 1.65 14.84
C VAL A 89 13.04 1.01 13.96
N VAL A 90 12.72 -0.28 14.12
CA VAL A 90 11.62 -0.91 13.36
C VAL A 90 10.31 -0.45 13.97
N LYS A 91 9.54 0.38 13.27
CA LYS A 91 8.32 1.00 13.82
C LYS A 91 7.04 0.34 13.34
N MET A 92 7.04 -0.25 12.13
CA MET A 92 5.85 -0.83 11.51
C MET A 92 6.19 -2.09 10.71
N PHE A 93 5.22 -2.98 10.54
CA PHE A 93 5.31 -4.13 9.65
C PHE A 93 4.27 -4.02 8.53
N GLU A 94 4.71 -4.24 7.29
CA GLU A 94 3.86 -4.18 6.11
C GLU A 94 3.83 -5.52 5.38
N ILE A 95 2.66 -6.16 5.33
CA ILE A 95 2.45 -7.35 4.50
C ILE A 95 2.29 -6.90 3.05
N LYS A 96 3.23 -7.22 2.18
CA LYS A 96 3.10 -6.89 0.75
C LYS A 96 2.29 -7.98 0.06
N LEU A 97 1.06 -7.66 -0.34
CA LEU A 97 0.23 -8.53 -1.18
C LEU A 97 0.62 -8.42 -2.65
N SER A 98 0.83 -7.19 -3.13
CA SER A 98 1.19 -6.92 -4.52
C SER A 98 1.98 -5.60 -4.67
N GLN A 99 2.57 -5.39 -5.85
CA GLN A 99 3.19 -4.12 -6.24
C GLN A 99 2.78 -3.75 -7.67
N GLY A 100 2.78 -2.44 -7.97
CA GLY A 100 2.36 -1.88 -9.26
C GLY A 100 2.95 -2.60 -10.47
N ALA A 101 4.27 -2.68 -10.52
CA ALA A 101 5.00 -3.25 -11.66
C ALA A 101 4.75 -4.74 -11.94
N LYS A 102 4.14 -5.48 -11.00
CA LYS A 102 3.85 -6.92 -11.15
C LYS A 102 2.85 -7.40 -10.10
N PRO A 103 1.56 -7.05 -10.22
CA PRO A 103 0.60 -7.28 -9.15
C PRO A 103 0.40 -8.78 -8.84
N GLY A 104 0.41 -9.63 -9.87
CA GLY A 104 0.23 -11.08 -9.75
C GLY A 104 1.51 -11.90 -9.61
N LYS A 105 2.66 -11.29 -9.25
CA LYS A 105 3.95 -12.00 -9.17
C LYS A 105 4.79 -11.58 -7.97
N GLY A 106 5.46 -12.55 -7.37
CA GLY A 106 6.38 -12.33 -6.24
C GLY A 106 7.67 -11.58 -6.62
N GLY A 107 8.46 -11.24 -5.61
CA GLY A 107 9.82 -10.74 -5.74
C GLY A 107 10.70 -11.61 -6.64
N ILE A 108 11.57 -10.97 -7.42
CA ILE A 108 12.56 -11.65 -8.27
C ILE A 108 13.91 -11.01 -7.97
N LEU A 109 14.87 -11.82 -7.55
CA LEU A 109 16.27 -11.42 -7.48
C LEU A 109 17.09 -12.39 -8.36
N PRO A 110 17.74 -11.89 -9.42
CA PRO A 110 18.65 -12.70 -10.25
C PRO A 110 19.74 -13.39 -9.43
N ALA A 111 20.14 -14.60 -9.84
CA ALA A 111 21.10 -15.45 -9.11
C ALA A 111 22.46 -14.78 -8.90
N ASP A 112 22.95 -14.03 -9.89
CA ASP A 112 24.21 -13.28 -9.84
C ASP A 112 24.19 -12.14 -8.80
N LYS A 113 23.01 -11.79 -8.29
CA LYS A 113 22.80 -10.84 -7.21
C LYS A 113 22.60 -11.50 -5.84
N VAL A 114 22.62 -12.83 -5.74
CA VAL A 114 22.45 -13.57 -4.48
C VAL A 114 23.82 -13.91 -3.89
N THR A 115 24.41 -12.92 -3.21
CA THR A 115 25.67 -13.06 -2.47
C THR A 115 25.47 -13.86 -1.18
N SER A 116 26.56 -14.27 -0.51
CA SER A 116 26.52 -14.95 0.80
C SER A 116 25.78 -14.13 1.86
N GLU A 117 26.06 -12.83 1.94
CA GLU A 117 25.37 -11.91 2.85
C GLU A 117 23.86 -11.83 2.56
N ILE A 118 23.47 -11.77 1.28
CA ILE A 118 22.05 -11.76 0.91
C ILE A 118 21.36 -13.07 1.27
N ALA A 119 22.03 -14.20 1.05
CA ALA A 119 21.54 -15.53 1.42
C ALA A 119 21.29 -15.62 2.94
N GLU A 120 22.23 -15.14 3.75
CA GLU A 120 22.11 -15.08 5.22
C GLU A 120 20.96 -14.18 5.67
N ILE A 121 20.91 -12.93 5.20
CA ILE A 121 19.86 -11.96 5.56
C ILE A 121 18.47 -12.50 5.21
N ARG A 122 18.34 -13.14 4.05
CA ARG A 122 17.05 -13.64 3.56
C ARG A 122 16.67 -15.00 4.11
N ASN A 123 17.62 -15.72 4.71
CA ASN A 123 17.48 -17.12 5.11
C ASN A 123 17.13 -18.03 3.90
N ILE A 124 17.94 -17.96 2.84
CA ILE A 124 17.78 -18.73 1.60
C ILE A 124 19.13 -19.35 1.16
N PRO A 125 19.14 -20.37 0.29
CA PRO A 125 20.38 -20.89 -0.29
C PRO A 125 21.14 -19.84 -1.11
N MET A 126 22.48 -19.89 -1.06
CA MET A 126 23.35 -19.00 -1.84
C MET A 126 23.42 -19.43 -3.31
N GLY A 127 23.56 -18.48 -4.23
CA GLY A 127 23.89 -18.74 -5.64
C GLY A 127 22.71 -19.14 -6.53
N GLU A 128 21.51 -19.29 -5.98
CA GLU A 128 20.29 -19.55 -6.74
C GLU A 128 19.45 -18.28 -6.92
N ALA A 129 18.70 -18.19 -8.02
CA ALA A 129 17.79 -17.07 -8.23
C ALA A 129 16.68 -17.10 -7.17
N ALA A 130 16.49 -16.00 -6.44
CA ALA A 130 15.43 -15.92 -5.45
C ALA A 130 14.11 -15.53 -6.15
N ILE A 131 13.34 -16.53 -6.55
CA ILE A 131 12.00 -16.38 -7.13
C ILE A 131 10.98 -16.61 -6.03
N SER A 132 10.30 -15.54 -5.62
CA SER A 132 9.29 -15.64 -4.56
C SER A 132 7.97 -16.21 -5.10
N PRO A 133 7.18 -16.91 -4.25
CA PRO A 133 5.83 -17.32 -4.63
C PRO A 133 4.98 -16.14 -5.12
N ASN A 134 4.03 -16.38 -6.03
CA ASN A 134 3.19 -15.30 -6.59
C ASN A 134 2.21 -14.70 -5.57
N ARG A 135 1.94 -15.43 -4.48
CA ARG A 135 1.08 -15.01 -3.37
C ARG A 135 1.66 -15.53 -2.05
N HIS A 136 1.21 -14.96 -0.93
CA HIS A 136 1.42 -15.57 0.38
C HIS A 136 0.65 -16.88 0.43
N LEU A 137 1.32 -18.00 0.68
CA LEU A 137 0.69 -19.34 0.66
C LEU A 137 -0.31 -19.53 1.81
N ASP A 138 -0.08 -18.80 2.89
CA ASP A 138 -0.84 -18.73 4.13
C ASP A 138 -1.87 -17.59 4.17
N ILE A 139 -2.04 -16.84 3.07
CA ILE A 139 -3.10 -15.83 2.92
C ILE A 139 -3.88 -16.13 1.64
N ARG A 140 -5.00 -16.85 1.78
CA ARG A 140 -5.82 -17.30 0.64
C ARG A 140 -7.13 -16.51 0.50
N CYS A 141 -7.56 -15.86 1.58
CA CYS A 141 -8.77 -15.05 1.64
C CYS A 141 -8.60 -13.87 2.63
N ASN A 142 -9.66 -13.08 2.77
CA ASN A 142 -9.67 -11.91 3.66
C ASN A 142 -9.56 -12.31 5.13
N GLU A 143 -10.11 -13.45 5.53
CA GLU A 143 -9.99 -14.03 6.87
C GLU A 143 -8.52 -14.29 7.22
N ASP A 144 -7.82 -15.02 6.35
CA ASP A 144 -6.39 -15.34 6.53
C ASP A 144 -5.55 -14.05 6.61
N LEU A 145 -5.89 -13.01 5.82
CA LEU A 145 -5.19 -11.72 5.86
C LEU A 145 -5.34 -11.04 7.22
N LEU A 146 -6.57 -10.98 7.75
CA LEU A 146 -6.84 -10.37 9.05
C LEU A 146 -6.20 -11.17 10.18
N ASP A 147 -6.21 -12.50 10.10
CA ASP A 147 -5.54 -13.38 11.07
C ASP A 147 -4.02 -13.18 11.04
N MET A 148 -3.43 -13.04 9.85
CA MET A 148 -2.00 -12.74 9.70
C MET A 148 -1.62 -11.37 10.28
N ILE A 149 -2.44 -10.34 10.00
CA ILE A 149 -2.24 -9.00 10.58
C ILE A 149 -2.28 -9.08 12.10
N GLN A 150 -3.24 -9.81 12.66
CA GLN A 150 -3.37 -10.01 14.10
C GLN A 150 -2.15 -10.74 14.68
N ARG A 151 -1.74 -11.88 14.09
CA ARG A 151 -0.55 -12.64 14.51
C ARG A 151 0.70 -11.76 14.54
N ILE A 152 0.99 -11.05 13.46
CA ILE A 152 2.17 -10.17 13.41
C ILE A 152 2.06 -9.06 14.47
N ARG A 153 0.88 -8.48 14.66
CA ARG A 153 0.65 -7.42 15.65
C ARG A 153 0.85 -7.95 17.08
N GLU A 154 0.42 -9.16 17.37
CA GLU A 154 0.56 -9.82 18.68
C GLU A 154 2.01 -10.19 18.98
N VAL A 155 2.72 -10.74 18.00
CA VAL A 155 4.13 -11.14 18.13
C VAL A 155 5.03 -9.90 18.27
N THR A 156 4.87 -8.93 17.39
CA THR A 156 5.74 -7.74 17.32
C THR A 156 5.36 -6.67 18.33
N GLY A 157 4.08 -6.60 18.71
CA GLY A 157 3.53 -5.50 19.49
C GLY A 157 3.37 -4.19 18.70
N LYS A 158 3.73 -4.13 17.42
CA LYS A 158 3.83 -2.90 16.61
C LYS A 158 2.65 -2.78 15.61
N PRO A 159 2.42 -1.60 14.99
CA PRO A 159 1.39 -1.44 13.96
C PRO A 159 1.67 -2.33 12.75
N VAL A 160 0.59 -2.92 12.21
CA VAL A 160 0.64 -3.81 11.06
C VAL A 160 -0.37 -3.38 10.02
N GLY A 161 0.11 -3.22 8.80
CA GLY A 161 -0.70 -2.91 7.63
C GLY A 161 -0.36 -3.82 6.47
N PHE A 162 -0.99 -3.58 5.33
CA PHE A 162 -0.68 -4.29 4.10
C PHE A 162 -0.55 -3.33 2.92
N LYS A 163 0.20 -3.78 1.90
CA LYS A 163 0.37 -3.10 0.63
C LYS A 163 -0.30 -3.86 -0.49
N ALA A 164 -1.12 -3.18 -1.29
CA ALA A 164 -1.81 -3.77 -2.43
C ALA A 164 -1.97 -2.79 -3.59
N VAL A 165 -1.89 -3.32 -4.80
CA VAL A 165 -2.47 -2.73 -6.01
C VAL A 165 -3.96 -3.07 -6.01
N ILE A 166 -4.81 -2.07 -5.91
CA ILE A 166 -6.26 -2.24 -5.86
C ILE A 166 -6.81 -2.10 -7.27
N SER A 167 -7.47 -3.14 -7.76
CA SER A 167 -8.08 -3.16 -9.10
C SER A 167 -9.59 -3.42 -9.09
N ASP A 168 -10.14 -3.81 -7.94
CA ASP A 168 -11.55 -4.15 -7.81
C ASP A 168 -12.12 -3.61 -6.50
N ARG A 169 -13.26 -2.92 -6.63
CA ARG A 169 -14.02 -2.38 -5.50
C ARG A 169 -14.68 -3.51 -4.69
N ALA A 170 -15.11 -4.59 -5.32
CA ALA A 170 -15.83 -5.67 -4.64
C ALA A 170 -14.97 -6.31 -3.55
N TRP A 171 -13.68 -6.54 -3.83
CA TRP A 171 -12.73 -7.04 -2.84
C TRP A 171 -12.61 -6.13 -1.59
N LEU A 172 -12.67 -4.80 -1.76
CA LEU A 172 -12.68 -3.85 -0.64
C LEU A 172 -13.98 -3.94 0.15
N ASP A 173 -15.13 -4.05 -0.54
CA ASP A 173 -16.43 -4.20 0.11
C ASP A 173 -16.45 -5.50 0.97
N ASP A 174 -15.93 -6.61 0.45
CA ASP A 174 -15.82 -7.89 1.18
C ASP A 174 -14.88 -7.78 2.39
N LEU A 175 -13.68 -7.24 2.20
CA LEU A 175 -12.69 -7.09 3.27
C LEU A 175 -13.22 -6.19 4.39
N PHE A 176 -13.81 -5.05 4.04
CA PHE A 176 -14.29 -4.06 5.02
C PHE A 176 -15.58 -4.52 5.71
N GLY A 177 -16.46 -5.23 4.99
CA GLY A 177 -17.60 -5.92 5.59
C GLY A 177 -17.15 -6.93 6.65
N LEU A 178 -16.14 -7.76 6.34
CA LEU A 178 -15.57 -8.72 7.27
C LEU A 178 -14.92 -8.04 8.49
N ILE A 179 -14.22 -6.91 8.32
CA ILE A 179 -13.68 -6.12 9.43
C ILE A 179 -14.82 -5.60 10.34
N VAL A 180 -15.90 -5.08 9.76
CA VAL A 180 -17.05 -4.61 10.55
C VAL A 180 -17.69 -5.76 11.33
N GLN A 181 -17.80 -6.95 10.72
CA GLN A 181 -18.34 -8.15 11.36
C GLN A 181 -17.45 -8.65 12.51
N ARG A 182 -16.12 -8.73 12.30
CA ARG A 182 -15.15 -9.15 13.32
C ARG A 182 -14.93 -8.09 14.40
N GLY A 183 -15.24 -6.84 14.10
CA GLY A 183 -15.06 -5.67 14.96
C GLY A 183 -13.84 -4.84 14.56
N ILE A 184 -13.91 -3.52 14.77
CA ILE A 184 -12.93 -2.52 14.32
C ILE A 184 -11.48 -2.80 14.77
N ALA A 185 -11.29 -3.55 15.85
CA ALA A 185 -9.98 -3.93 16.36
C ALA A 185 -9.21 -4.86 15.40
N SER A 186 -9.93 -5.65 14.57
CA SER A 186 -9.31 -6.54 13.58
C SER A 186 -8.74 -5.79 12.38
N ALA A 187 -9.15 -4.54 12.16
CA ALA A 187 -8.69 -3.73 11.04
C ALA A 187 -7.17 -3.59 10.99
N PRO A 188 -6.56 -3.48 9.80
CA PRO A 188 -5.16 -3.08 9.67
C PRO A 188 -4.94 -1.70 10.29
N ASP A 189 -3.71 -1.42 10.72
CA ASP A 189 -3.32 -0.10 11.19
C ASP A 189 -3.14 0.89 10.04
N PHE A 190 -2.72 0.40 8.87
CA PHE A 190 -2.64 1.17 7.63
C PHE A 190 -2.84 0.29 6.40
N ILE A 191 -3.21 0.91 5.29
CA ILE A 191 -3.24 0.29 3.96
C ILE A 191 -2.39 1.13 3.03
N THR A 192 -1.38 0.51 2.42
CA THR A 192 -0.59 1.12 1.36
C THR A 192 -1.21 0.78 0.01
N VAL A 193 -1.83 1.76 -0.65
CA VAL A 193 -2.30 1.62 -2.04
C VAL A 193 -1.15 1.90 -2.99
N ASP A 194 -0.81 0.91 -3.83
CA ASP A 194 0.25 1.02 -4.83
C ASP A 194 -0.36 1.24 -6.21
N SER A 195 0.15 2.24 -6.92
CA SER A 195 -0.23 2.55 -8.29
C SER A 195 0.29 1.48 -9.26
N ALA A 196 -0.46 1.19 -10.33
CA ALA A 196 -0.02 0.34 -11.45
C ALA A 196 1.36 0.74 -12.01
N ASP A 197 1.64 2.04 -12.02
CA ASP A 197 2.89 2.59 -12.55
C ASP A 197 4.08 2.55 -11.57
N GLY A 198 3.98 1.73 -10.51
CA GLY A 198 5.06 1.48 -9.56
C GLY A 198 6.35 0.99 -10.22
N GLY A 199 7.49 1.24 -9.56
CA GLY A 199 8.80 0.78 -10.05
C GLY A 199 9.11 -0.69 -9.72
N THR A 200 10.11 -1.25 -10.40
CA THR A 200 10.68 -2.55 -10.06
C THR A 200 12.15 -2.63 -10.47
N GLY A 201 12.92 -3.47 -9.76
CA GLY A 201 14.25 -3.87 -10.21
C GLY A 201 14.20 -4.95 -11.30
N ALA A 202 13.17 -5.81 -11.28
CA ALA A 202 12.98 -6.90 -12.23
C ALA A 202 11.50 -7.36 -12.24
N ALA A 203 10.87 -7.34 -13.41
CA ALA A 203 9.56 -7.93 -13.67
C ALA A 203 9.39 -8.26 -15.17
N PRO A 204 8.45 -9.15 -15.52
CA PRO A 204 8.03 -9.37 -16.91
C PRO A 204 7.36 -8.11 -17.50
N LEU A 205 7.68 -7.75 -18.74
CA LEU A 205 7.13 -6.56 -19.43
C LEU A 205 5.59 -6.51 -19.44
N PRO A 206 4.85 -7.60 -19.77
CA PRO A 206 3.38 -7.54 -19.81
C PRO A 206 2.75 -7.17 -18.46
N LEU A 207 3.45 -7.44 -17.35
CA LEU A 207 2.93 -7.06 -16.02
C LEU A 207 3.28 -5.62 -15.65
N ILE A 208 4.35 -5.05 -16.22
CA ILE A 208 4.75 -3.66 -15.98
C ILE A 208 3.79 -2.72 -16.73
N ASP A 209 3.42 -3.09 -17.95
CA ASP A 209 2.73 -2.18 -18.87
C ASP A 209 1.20 -2.27 -18.76
N ASP A 210 0.64 -3.46 -18.45
CA ASP A 210 -0.80 -3.72 -18.66
C ASP A 210 -1.60 -4.12 -17.40
N MET A 211 -1.01 -4.08 -16.20
CA MET A 211 -1.65 -4.62 -14.98
C MET A 211 -1.81 -3.60 -13.85
N GLY A 212 -3.01 -3.58 -13.25
CA GLY A 212 -3.35 -2.76 -12.09
C GLY A 212 -4.03 -1.44 -12.45
N LEU A 213 -4.64 -0.78 -11.46
CA LEU A 213 -5.18 0.57 -11.63
C LEU A 213 -4.16 1.65 -11.21
N PRO A 214 -4.12 2.79 -11.92
CA PRO A 214 -3.35 3.93 -11.49
C PRO A 214 -3.90 4.50 -10.17
N LEU A 215 -3.04 5.19 -9.42
CA LEU A 215 -3.43 5.80 -8.14
C LEU A 215 -4.61 6.77 -8.27
N ARG A 216 -4.76 7.40 -9.46
CA ARG A 216 -5.87 8.29 -9.81
C ARG A 216 -7.25 7.64 -9.65
N GLU A 217 -7.33 6.33 -9.78
CA GLU A 217 -8.57 5.57 -9.62
C GLU A 217 -8.61 4.84 -8.26
N SER A 218 -7.50 4.18 -7.90
CA SER A 218 -7.47 3.30 -6.73
C SER A 218 -7.45 4.04 -5.39
N LEU A 219 -6.81 5.21 -5.30
CA LEU A 219 -6.81 6.01 -4.07
C LEU A 219 -8.20 6.57 -3.70
N PRO A 220 -8.94 7.27 -4.59
CA PRO A 220 -10.30 7.69 -4.29
C PRO A 220 -11.21 6.53 -3.90
N MET A 221 -11.05 5.39 -4.59
CA MET A 221 -11.82 4.19 -4.32
C MET A 221 -11.58 3.69 -2.89
N LEU A 222 -10.33 3.52 -2.49
CA LEU A 222 -9.98 3.09 -1.13
C LEU A 222 -10.50 4.05 -0.06
N GLU A 223 -10.27 5.36 -0.22
CA GLU A 223 -10.74 6.39 0.71
C GLU A 223 -12.26 6.34 0.88
N ASN A 224 -12.99 6.30 -0.24
CA ASN A 224 -14.45 6.24 -0.23
C ASN A 224 -14.97 4.96 0.44
N GLN A 225 -14.32 3.81 0.20
CA GLN A 225 -14.75 2.55 0.80
C GLN A 225 -14.50 2.57 2.31
N LEU A 226 -13.34 3.05 2.76
CA LEU A 226 -13.07 3.21 4.20
C LEU A 226 -14.08 4.14 4.88
N MET A 227 -14.49 5.23 4.22
CA MET A 227 -15.55 6.11 4.73
C MET A 227 -16.92 5.44 4.79
N ARG A 228 -17.33 4.71 3.74
CA ARG A 228 -18.62 4.00 3.69
C ARG A 228 -18.77 2.99 4.83
N TYR A 229 -17.71 2.27 5.16
CA TYR A 229 -17.70 1.27 6.23
C TYR A 229 -17.36 1.86 7.61
N GLY A 230 -17.17 3.18 7.73
CA GLY A 230 -16.83 3.84 8.99
C GLY A 230 -15.43 3.50 9.54
N LEU A 231 -14.53 3.01 8.67
CA LEU A 231 -13.18 2.57 9.02
C LEU A 231 -12.12 3.65 8.85
N ARG A 232 -12.44 4.79 8.23
CA ARG A 232 -11.46 5.84 7.92
C ARG A 232 -10.74 6.43 9.15
N GLN A 233 -11.42 6.46 10.31
CA GLN A 233 -10.83 6.91 11.58
C GLN A 233 -9.88 5.88 12.21
N ARG A 234 -9.90 4.63 11.73
CA ARG A 234 -9.13 3.50 12.26
C ARG A 234 -7.93 3.14 11.38
N VAL A 235 -8.06 3.29 10.07
CA VAL A 235 -7.08 2.85 9.07
C VAL A 235 -6.45 4.06 8.40
N HIS A 236 -5.11 4.16 8.48
CA HIS A 236 -4.36 5.16 7.73
C HIS A 236 -4.11 4.72 6.29
N ILE A 237 -4.12 5.67 5.34
CA ILE A 237 -3.82 5.41 3.93
C ILE A 237 -2.42 5.90 3.60
N ILE A 238 -1.58 5.00 3.09
CA ILE A 238 -0.28 5.33 2.51
C ILE A 238 -0.39 5.24 0.98
N ALA A 239 -0.17 6.35 0.28
CA ALA A 239 -0.19 6.37 -1.19
C ALA A 239 1.22 6.08 -1.75
N SER A 240 1.36 5.05 -2.58
CA SER A 240 2.63 4.65 -3.20
C SER A 240 2.52 4.67 -4.73
N GLY A 241 3.42 5.37 -5.40
CA GLY A 241 3.42 5.47 -6.87
C GLY A 241 4.52 6.38 -7.39
N LYS A 242 4.39 6.89 -8.62
CA LYS A 242 5.27 7.92 -9.19
C LYS A 242 5.00 9.32 -8.59
N LEU A 243 4.83 9.41 -7.27
CA LEU A 243 4.67 10.66 -6.54
C LEU A 243 6.06 11.30 -6.37
N THR A 244 6.53 11.98 -7.40
CA THR A 244 7.90 12.54 -7.44
C THR A 244 7.96 14.05 -7.26
N THR A 245 6.85 14.75 -7.51
CA THR A 245 6.74 16.20 -7.38
C THR A 245 5.85 16.61 -6.20
N PRO A 246 5.97 17.85 -5.69
CA PRO A 246 5.07 18.37 -4.66
C PRO A 246 3.60 18.35 -5.10
N SER A 247 3.31 18.65 -6.37
CA SER A 247 1.95 18.65 -6.91
C SER A 247 1.32 17.25 -6.89
N ASP A 248 2.09 16.21 -7.21
CA ASP A 248 1.61 14.82 -7.13
C ASP A 248 1.26 14.42 -5.69
N VAL A 249 2.11 14.81 -4.74
CA VAL A 249 1.92 14.53 -3.31
C VAL A 249 0.73 15.34 -2.75
N ALA A 250 0.62 16.62 -3.08
CA ALA A 250 -0.52 17.46 -2.71
C ALA A 250 -1.84 16.92 -3.29
N TRP A 251 -1.83 16.43 -4.54
CA TRP A 251 -2.99 15.76 -5.15
C TRP A 251 -3.38 14.50 -4.37
N ALA A 252 -2.41 13.64 -4.01
CA ALA A 252 -2.70 12.43 -3.25
C ALA A 252 -3.25 12.75 -1.84
N LEU A 253 -2.74 13.78 -1.17
CA LEU A 253 -3.29 14.29 0.10
C LEU A 253 -4.73 14.79 -0.09
N CYS A 254 -5.03 15.55 -1.16
CA CYS A 254 -6.40 15.94 -1.49
C CYS A 254 -7.34 14.74 -1.65
N MET A 255 -6.81 13.62 -2.16
CA MET A 255 -7.57 12.42 -2.45
C MET A 255 -7.79 11.49 -1.24
N GLY A 256 -7.15 11.77 -0.10
CA GLY A 256 -7.38 11.05 1.16
C GLY A 256 -6.17 10.33 1.74
N ALA A 257 -5.00 10.42 1.09
CA ALA A 257 -3.77 9.85 1.64
C ALA A 257 -3.38 10.56 2.96
N ASP A 258 -2.95 9.80 3.96
CA ASP A 258 -2.38 10.35 5.20
C ASP A 258 -0.88 10.61 5.05
N VAL A 259 -0.20 9.73 4.30
CA VAL A 259 1.23 9.84 3.94
C VAL A 259 1.44 9.34 2.51
N CYS A 260 2.37 9.96 1.79
CA CYS A 260 2.82 9.51 0.49
C CYS A 260 4.20 8.84 0.61
N VAL A 261 4.44 7.79 -0.17
CA VAL A 261 5.76 7.16 -0.29
C VAL A 261 6.19 7.10 -1.75
N SER A 262 7.48 7.31 -1.98
CA SER A 262 8.08 7.23 -3.31
C SER A 262 9.31 6.37 -3.26
N ALA A 263 9.51 5.53 -4.29
CA ALA A 263 10.78 4.88 -4.55
C ALA A 263 11.55 5.66 -5.62
N ARG A 264 10.85 6.00 -6.72
CA ARG A 264 11.44 6.64 -7.90
C ARG A 264 12.08 7.99 -7.61
N GLY A 265 11.44 8.84 -6.81
CA GLY A 265 12.00 10.13 -6.43
C GLY A 265 13.34 9.99 -5.71
N PHE A 266 13.42 9.07 -4.76
CA PHE A 266 14.65 8.78 -4.03
C PHE A 266 15.71 8.08 -4.89
N MET A 267 15.31 7.28 -5.88
CA MET A 267 16.24 6.77 -6.88
C MET A 267 16.91 7.90 -7.67
N PHE A 268 16.16 8.95 -8.04
CA PHE A 268 16.74 10.13 -8.67
C PHE A 268 17.64 10.93 -7.72
N ALA A 269 17.25 11.04 -6.43
CA ALA A 269 18.10 11.67 -5.42
C ALA A 269 19.46 10.94 -5.27
N LEU A 270 19.46 9.59 -5.33
CA LEU A 270 20.68 8.79 -5.39
C LEU A 270 21.49 8.97 -6.69
N GLY A 271 20.86 9.46 -7.76
CA GLY A 271 21.48 9.68 -9.07
C GLY A 271 21.15 8.62 -10.11
N CYS A 272 19.99 7.99 -10.02
CA CYS A 272 19.49 7.12 -11.10
C CYS A 272 19.30 7.95 -12.38
N ILE A 273 19.84 7.44 -13.48
CA ILE A 273 19.74 8.04 -14.83
C ILE A 273 18.74 7.31 -15.73
N GLN A 274 17.89 6.45 -15.15
CA GLN A 274 16.95 5.58 -15.88
C GLN A 274 17.61 4.73 -16.98
N ALA A 275 18.77 4.13 -16.70
CA ALA A 275 19.43 3.22 -17.65
C ALA A 275 18.60 1.96 -17.98
N LEU A 276 17.59 1.61 -17.17
CA LEU A 276 16.75 0.41 -17.32
C LEU A 276 17.56 -0.91 -17.33
N GLN A 277 18.66 -0.94 -16.59
CA GLN A 277 19.54 -2.12 -16.43
C GLN A 277 19.51 -2.68 -15.01
N CYS A 278 18.45 -2.40 -14.24
CA CYS A 278 18.38 -2.72 -12.82
C CYS A 278 18.51 -4.22 -12.53
N ASN A 279 17.99 -5.04 -13.43
CA ASN A 279 18.02 -6.50 -13.40
C ASN A 279 19.34 -7.11 -13.91
N LYS A 280 20.16 -6.35 -14.65
CA LYS A 280 21.38 -6.86 -15.32
C LYS A 280 22.62 -6.79 -14.45
N ASN A 281 22.51 -6.25 -13.24
CA ASN A 281 23.65 -6.03 -12.33
C ASN A 281 24.73 -5.08 -12.88
N THR A 282 24.44 -4.34 -13.96
CA THR A 282 25.36 -3.41 -14.64
C THR A 282 24.97 -1.94 -14.43
N CYS A 283 24.37 -1.61 -13.29
CA CYS A 283 23.93 -0.23 -13.01
C CYS A 283 25.13 0.74 -13.06
N PRO A 284 25.15 1.70 -14.00
CA PRO A 284 26.32 2.57 -14.20
C PRO A 284 26.53 3.57 -13.06
N THR A 285 25.51 3.77 -12.21
CA THR A 285 25.56 4.72 -11.10
C THR A 285 25.67 4.04 -9.73
N GLY A 286 25.93 2.73 -9.71
CA GLY A 286 26.17 1.98 -8.47
C GLY A 286 24.94 1.70 -7.62
N ILE A 287 23.72 2.05 -8.06
CA ILE A 287 22.50 1.95 -7.24
C ILE A 287 21.97 0.51 -7.19
N THR A 288 21.85 -0.16 -8.33
CA THR A 288 21.19 -1.49 -8.43
C THR A 288 22.15 -2.58 -8.89
N THR A 289 23.37 -2.59 -8.35
CA THR A 289 24.44 -3.52 -8.71
C THR A 289 25.18 -4.02 -7.46
N HIS A 290 25.67 -5.25 -7.53
CA HIS A 290 26.58 -5.87 -6.57
C HIS A 290 28.01 -5.98 -7.10
N ASN A 291 28.29 -5.39 -8.28
CA ASN A 291 29.66 -5.25 -8.77
C ASN A 291 30.38 -4.15 -7.96
N PRO A 292 31.46 -4.48 -7.22
CA PRO A 292 32.19 -3.51 -6.40
C PRO A 292 32.74 -2.33 -7.18
N ASP A 293 33.16 -2.52 -8.43
CA ASP A 293 33.71 -1.45 -9.27
C ASP A 293 32.64 -0.42 -9.66
N LEU A 294 31.43 -0.88 -9.97
CA LEU A 294 30.31 0.01 -10.28
C LEU A 294 29.78 0.72 -9.02
N GLN A 295 29.85 0.07 -7.86
CA GLN A 295 29.43 0.68 -6.59
C GLN A 295 30.30 1.87 -6.18
N LYS A 296 31.56 1.95 -6.62
CA LYS A 296 32.46 3.11 -6.38
C LYS A 296 31.86 4.43 -6.89
N GLY A 297 30.98 4.38 -7.90
CA GLY A 297 30.27 5.56 -8.40
C GLY A 297 29.23 6.15 -7.45
N LEU A 298 28.83 5.42 -6.39
CA LEU A 298 27.84 5.86 -5.40
C LEU A 298 28.53 6.30 -4.11
N ILE A 299 28.92 7.57 -4.05
CA ILE A 299 29.56 8.17 -2.87
C ILE A 299 28.52 8.47 -1.78
N VAL A 300 28.44 7.63 -0.75
CA VAL A 300 27.44 7.69 0.33
C VAL A 300 27.34 9.08 0.97
N GLU A 301 28.49 9.69 1.31
CA GLU A 301 28.53 11.01 1.95
C GLU A 301 27.88 12.11 1.11
N ASN A 302 27.97 12.04 -0.22
CA ASN A 302 27.28 12.97 -1.10
C ASN A 302 25.79 12.62 -1.27
N LYS A 303 25.49 11.31 -1.38
CA LYS A 303 24.13 10.85 -1.69
C LYS A 303 23.16 11.01 -0.51
N LYS A 304 23.63 10.86 0.73
CA LYS A 304 22.78 11.04 1.92
C LYS A 304 22.18 12.46 1.96
N ASP A 305 22.98 13.48 1.67
CA ASP A 305 22.53 14.88 1.71
C ASP A 305 21.55 15.16 0.57
N ARG A 306 21.77 14.56 -0.62
CA ARG A 306 20.80 14.65 -1.73
C ARG A 306 19.46 14.01 -1.40
N VAL A 307 19.47 12.85 -0.74
CA VAL A 307 18.26 12.18 -0.25
C VAL A 307 17.54 13.06 0.76
N ALA A 308 18.27 13.63 1.72
CA ALA A 308 17.69 14.51 2.73
C ALA A 308 17.08 15.77 2.12
N ASN A 309 17.83 16.47 1.27
CA ASN A 309 17.40 17.69 0.58
C ASN A 309 16.17 17.44 -0.30
N TYR A 310 16.12 16.32 -1.03
CA TYR A 310 14.95 15.97 -1.83
C TYR A 310 13.68 15.86 -0.97
N ALA A 311 13.76 15.09 0.13
CA ALA A 311 12.61 14.91 1.01
C ALA A 311 12.20 16.21 1.72
N GLN A 312 13.16 17.00 2.21
CA GLN A 312 12.89 18.26 2.90
C GLN A 312 12.28 19.30 1.97
N ASN A 313 12.86 19.50 0.77
CA ASN A 313 12.33 20.44 -0.22
C ASN A 313 10.94 20.04 -0.69
N LEU A 314 10.71 18.75 -0.95
CA LEU A 314 9.38 18.28 -1.34
C LEU A 314 8.34 18.56 -0.23
N LYS A 315 8.66 18.26 1.04
CA LYS A 315 7.75 18.56 2.17
C LYS A 315 7.47 20.06 2.28
N TYR A 316 8.51 20.89 2.15
CA TYR A 316 8.40 22.34 2.20
C TYR A 316 7.50 22.87 1.07
N GLU A 317 7.72 22.44 -0.17
CA GLU A 317 6.93 22.87 -1.34
C GLU A 317 5.48 22.38 -1.28
N VAL A 318 5.22 21.19 -0.73
CA VAL A 318 3.85 20.76 -0.43
C VAL A 318 3.21 21.68 0.62
N GLY A 319 3.97 22.15 1.62
CA GLY A 319 3.54 23.17 2.58
C GLY A 319 3.16 24.49 1.91
N ILE A 320 3.94 24.95 0.93
CA ILE A 320 3.60 26.14 0.13
C ILE A 320 2.26 25.94 -0.59
N ILE A 321 2.05 24.78 -1.23
CA ILE A 321 0.78 24.46 -1.91
C ILE A 321 -0.37 24.47 -0.91
N ALA A 322 -0.21 23.82 0.25
CA ALA A 322 -1.22 23.75 1.30
C ALA A 322 -1.65 25.14 1.78
N HIS A 323 -0.69 26.01 2.10
CA HIS A 323 -0.98 27.38 2.51
C HIS A 323 -1.62 28.21 1.40
N SER A 324 -1.20 28.01 0.14
CA SER A 324 -1.82 28.67 -1.03
C SER A 324 -3.27 28.23 -1.24
N CYS A 325 -3.62 27.01 -0.86
CA CYS A 325 -4.99 26.49 -0.85
C CYS A 325 -5.79 26.93 0.40
N GLY A 326 -5.20 27.68 1.33
CA GLY A 326 -5.88 28.21 2.52
C GLY A 326 -5.96 27.24 3.71
N VAL A 327 -5.12 26.20 3.74
CA VAL A 327 -5.02 25.29 4.90
C VAL A 327 -3.70 25.47 5.64
N ASP A 328 -3.72 25.23 6.95
CA ASP A 328 -2.57 25.41 7.86
C ASP A 328 -1.61 24.21 7.87
N GLU A 329 -2.02 23.06 7.38
CA GLU A 329 -1.13 21.90 7.16
C GLU A 329 -1.54 21.05 5.94
N PRO A 330 -0.59 20.33 5.31
CA PRO A 330 -0.87 19.56 4.09
C PRO A 330 -1.97 18.49 4.21
N ARG A 331 -2.14 17.84 5.36
CA ARG A 331 -3.18 16.79 5.52
C ARG A 331 -4.60 17.34 5.57
N LYS A 332 -4.75 18.66 5.74
CA LYS A 332 -6.05 19.34 5.62
C LYS A 332 -6.43 19.68 4.19
N LEU A 333 -5.56 19.42 3.21
CA LEU A 333 -5.97 19.39 1.82
C LEU A 333 -7.15 18.41 1.64
N LYS A 334 -8.03 18.74 0.71
CA LYS A 334 -9.32 18.09 0.45
C LYS A 334 -9.58 18.15 -1.04
N ARG A 335 -10.45 17.27 -1.54
CA ARG A 335 -10.77 17.16 -2.96
C ARG A 335 -11.22 18.48 -3.61
N HIS A 336 -11.84 19.39 -2.85
CA HIS A 336 -12.23 20.70 -3.39
C HIS A 336 -11.08 21.67 -3.68
N HIS A 337 -9.88 21.43 -3.13
CA HIS A 337 -8.72 22.30 -3.30
C HIS A 337 -7.98 22.03 -4.64
N ALA A 338 -8.28 20.93 -5.32
CA ALA A 338 -7.63 20.53 -6.56
C ALA A 338 -8.64 20.35 -7.70
N ARG A 339 -8.17 20.59 -8.92
CA ARG A 339 -8.96 20.49 -10.15
C ARG A 339 -8.20 19.71 -11.22
N VAL A 340 -8.93 19.08 -12.12
CA VAL A 340 -8.37 18.37 -13.29
C VAL A 340 -8.98 18.95 -14.55
N VAL A 341 -8.16 19.15 -15.58
CA VAL A 341 -8.62 19.58 -16.90
C VAL A 341 -9.35 18.41 -17.56
N MET A 342 -10.58 18.66 -17.99
CA MET A 342 -11.46 17.70 -18.65
C MET A 342 -11.29 17.79 -20.18
N GLU A 343 -11.88 16.84 -20.90
CA GLU A 343 -11.79 16.76 -22.38
C GLU A 343 -12.32 18.02 -23.09
N ASN A 344 -13.26 18.73 -22.47
CA ASN A 344 -13.80 19.99 -23.00
C ASN A 344 -12.89 21.21 -22.79
N GLY A 345 -11.66 21.01 -22.28
CA GLY A 345 -10.69 22.08 -22.01
C GLY A 345 -10.95 22.89 -20.74
N LEU A 346 -12.09 22.68 -20.07
CA LEU A 346 -12.39 23.28 -18.77
C LEU A 346 -11.91 22.37 -17.64
N SER A 347 -11.69 22.93 -16.45
CA SER A 347 -11.33 22.12 -15.28
C SER A 347 -12.52 21.83 -14.38
N GLU A 348 -12.55 20.65 -13.77
CA GLU A 348 -13.53 20.25 -12.77
C GLU A 348 -12.86 19.94 -11.43
N ARG A 349 -13.55 20.21 -10.31
CA ARG A 349 -13.02 19.93 -8.97
C ARG A 349 -13.03 18.44 -8.68
N LEU A 350 -12.01 17.95 -7.95
CA LEU A 350 -11.93 16.52 -7.63
C LEU A 350 -13.07 16.03 -6.75
N ASP A 351 -13.74 16.88 -5.97
CA ASP A 351 -14.88 16.47 -5.14
C ASP A 351 -16.16 16.25 -5.96
N ARG A 352 -16.22 16.80 -7.18
CA ARG A 352 -17.31 16.53 -8.12
C ARG A 352 -17.05 15.26 -8.95
N ILE A 353 -15.78 15.01 -9.29
CA ILE A 353 -15.34 13.81 -10.01
C ILE A 353 -15.38 12.58 -9.07
N HIS A 354 -14.75 12.70 -7.91
CA HIS A 354 -14.71 11.67 -6.88
C HIS A 354 -15.51 12.13 -5.66
N GLN A 355 -16.82 11.96 -5.74
CA GLN A 355 -17.72 12.36 -4.67
C GLN A 355 -17.44 11.59 -3.38
N TYR A 356 -17.51 12.29 -2.24
CA TYR A 356 -17.51 11.63 -0.95
C TYR A 356 -18.82 10.82 -0.80
N PRO A 357 -18.77 9.63 -0.20
CA PRO A 357 -19.97 8.85 0.03
C PRO A 357 -20.90 9.58 1.01
N ILE A 358 -22.20 9.54 0.75
CA ILE A 358 -23.20 9.93 1.74
C ILE A 358 -23.14 8.89 2.86
N VAL A 359 -22.55 9.25 3.99
CA VAL A 359 -22.57 8.41 5.19
C VAL A 359 -23.96 8.52 5.80
N THR A 360 -24.93 7.80 5.23
CA THR A 360 -26.24 7.66 5.87
C THR A 360 -26.00 7.01 7.22
N LEU A 361 -26.56 7.56 8.30
CA LEU A 361 -26.50 7.06 9.69
C LEU A 361 -27.08 5.64 9.90
N HIS A 362 -27.12 4.79 8.86
CA HIS A 362 -27.49 3.38 8.91
C HIS A 362 -26.45 2.51 9.66
N ALA A 363 -25.25 3.03 9.93
CA ALA A 363 -24.24 2.38 10.77
C ALA A 363 -24.70 2.13 12.24
N LYS A 364 -25.84 2.70 12.67
CA LYS A 364 -26.46 2.32 13.96
C LYS A 364 -27.25 1.00 13.91
N ARG A 365 -27.68 0.51 12.74
CA ARG A 365 -28.44 -0.76 12.65
C ARG A 365 -27.56 -2.00 12.72
N LEU A 366 -26.30 -1.93 12.31
CA LEU A 366 -25.33 -3.04 12.42
C LEU A 366 -24.75 -3.22 13.83
N ARG A 367 -25.14 -2.38 14.80
CA ARG A 367 -24.74 -2.50 16.23
C ARG A 367 -25.68 -3.39 17.06
N LYS A 368 -26.72 -3.98 16.48
CA LYS A 368 -27.54 -4.97 17.18
C LYS A 368 -26.95 -6.36 16.93
N THR A 369 -26.30 -6.90 17.95
CA THR A 369 -25.94 -8.32 18.07
C THR A 369 -27.18 -9.21 17.82
N PRO A 370 -27.01 -10.43 17.26
CA PRO A 370 -28.10 -11.37 17.11
C PRO A 370 -28.38 -12.03 18.46
N GLN A 371 -29.08 -11.33 19.36
CA GLN A 371 -29.62 -11.94 20.57
C GLN A 371 -31.11 -11.65 20.82
N ASN A 372 -31.77 -10.79 20.06
CA ASN A 372 -33.22 -10.57 20.18
C ASN A 372 -33.89 -10.55 18.79
N MET A 373 -33.75 -11.64 18.02
CA MET A 373 -34.53 -11.89 16.79
C MET A 373 -35.52 -13.05 16.96
N ASN A 374 -36.01 -13.26 18.19
CA ASN A 374 -37.15 -14.14 18.46
C ASN A 374 -38.02 -13.44 19.49
N GLN A 375 -38.94 -12.58 19.04
CA GLN A 375 -40.24 -12.31 19.69
C GLN A 375 -41.13 -11.23 19.02
N GLU A 376 -40.71 -10.52 17.97
CA GLU A 376 -41.53 -9.45 17.37
C GLU A 376 -42.00 -9.68 15.92
N THR A 377 -41.96 -10.91 15.40
CA THR A 377 -42.43 -11.24 14.02
C THR A 377 -43.71 -12.07 13.96
N SER A 378 -44.54 -12.04 15.00
CA SER A 378 -45.82 -12.77 15.04
C SER A 378 -47.08 -11.89 15.19
N GLN A 379 -46.97 -10.56 15.10
CA GLN A 379 -48.14 -9.67 15.17
C GLN A 379 -48.38 -8.75 13.96
N GLU A 380 -47.46 -8.62 13.00
CA GLU A 380 -47.66 -7.76 11.81
C GLU A 380 -47.85 -8.52 10.48
N ALA A 381 -47.76 -9.85 10.47
CA ALA A 381 -48.01 -10.66 9.27
C ALA A 381 -49.49 -10.99 9.02
N GLY A 382 -50.40 -10.55 9.91
CA GLY A 382 -51.83 -10.88 9.88
C GLY A 382 -52.75 -9.86 9.18
N GLN A 383 -52.23 -8.77 8.62
CA GLN A 383 -53.05 -7.68 8.05
C GLN A 383 -52.71 -7.28 6.61
N ALA A 384 -51.90 -8.04 5.88
CA ALA A 384 -51.49 -7.70 4.51
C ALA A 384 -51.75 -8.80 3.46
N ILE A 385 -52.78 -9.64 3.66
CA ILE A 385 -53.16 -10.70 2.69
C ILE A 385 -54.61 -10.55 2.16
N ASP A 386 -55.32 -9.46 2.48
CA ASP A 386 -56.75 -9.32 2.08
C ASP A 386 -57.05 -8.16 1.12
N GLN A 387 -56.13 -7.81 0.21
CA GLN A 387 -56.38 -6.77 -0.81
C GLN A 387 -55.80 -7.07 -2.20
N SER A 388 -55.71 -8.35 -2.61
CA SER A 388 -55.30 -8.69 -4.00
C SER A 388 -56.21 -9.72 -4.67
N LEU A 389 -57.52 -9.61 -4.46
CA LEU A 389 -58.55 -10.46 -5.09
C LEU A 389 -59.80 -9.62 -5.45
N ALA A 390 -59.64 -8.63 -6.32
CA ALA A 390 -60.75 -8.05 -7.08
C ALA A 390 -60.22 -7.19 -8.23
N CYS A 391 -59.99 -7.81 -9.40
CA CYS A 391 -60.16 -7.19 -10.72
C CYS A 391 -59.82 -8.24 -11.79
N VAL A 392 -60.78 -9.15 -12.02
CA VAL A 392 -60.88 -9.90 -13.28
C VAL A 392 -62.19 -9.45 -13.89
N ASP A 393 -62.14 -8.70 -14.99
CA ASP A 393 -63.02 -8.99 -16.12
C ASP A 393 -62.56 -8.32 -17.43
N LYS A 394 -62.33 -9.19 -18.42
CA LYS A 394 -62.59 -9.06 -19.87
C LYS A 394 -61.91 -7.96 -20.68
N GLN A 395 -61.07 -8.39 -21.61
CA GLN A 395 -61.39 -8.26 -23.05
C GLN A 395 -60.56 -9.22 -23.92
N ASP A 396 -61.29 -10.02 -24.70
CA ASP A 396 -60.84 -10.88 -25.79
C ASP A 396 -60.04 -10.13 -26.87
N THR A 397 -58.99 -10.75 -27.41
CA THR A 397 -58.73 -10.77 -28.87
C THR A 397 -57.80 -11.95 -29.24
N LYS A 398 -58.20 -12.66 -30.31
CA LYS A 398 -57.60 -13.89 -30.87
C LYS A 398 -56.22 -13.69 -31.51
N PRO A 399 -55.42 -14.76 -31.67
CA PRO A 399 -54.12 -14.72 -32.33
C PRO A 399 -54.25 -14.81 -33.85
N LYS A 400 -53.40 -14.07 -34.58
CA LYS A 400 -53.09 -14.34 -35.99
C LYS A 400 -51.62 -14.73 -36.11
N SER A 401 -51.41 -15.96 -36.56
CA SER A 401 -50.21 -16.48 -37.22
C SER A 401 -49.84 -15.67 -38.46
N VAL A 402 -48.55 -15.44 -38.71
CA VAL A 402 -47.90 -15.55 -40.04
C VAL A 402 -46.38 -15.76 -39.82
N GLU A 403 -45.85 -16.79 -40.47
CA GLU A 403 -44.43 -17.10 -40.71
C GLU A 403 -43.83 -16.17 -41.78
N GLU A 404 -42.58 -15.75 -41.61
CA GLU A 404 -41.44 -15.91 -42.55
C GLU A 404 -40.16 -15.32 -41.94
#